data_AF-A0A242CXQ3-F1
#
_entry.id   AF-A0A242CXQ3-F1
#
_cell.length_a   1.000
_cell.length_b   1.000
_cell.length_c   1.000
_cell.angle_alpha   90.00
_cell.angle_beta   90.00
_cell.angle_gamma   90.00
#
_symmetry.space_group_name_H-M   'P 1'
#
loop_
_entity.id
_entity.type
_entity.pdbx_description
1 polymer ?
#
loop_
_entity_poly.entity_id
_entity_poly.type
_entity_poly.pdbx_seq_one_letter_code
_entity_poly.pdbx_strand_id
1 'polypeptide(L)'
;MDTKKKWLIFWGILAALFVGSFGIVLSGNFPQFTIPFSVFASDDKETKKEELPKLNVLALKDVNDQTLLEEQTKKIDALNTAFADNNSFSSSQAMSDAIEKVYGPAKDGKNIFDLYRKIYPMVSSEESGFVSVNLVGFGQRLVDDQTMTTQRQVWSFTDTSGSRHDYTVNLRFNDKELNELTAEDGSDVKSIITKDDTYLDKSADFETAWTELIRRGTDTQLYRQMEKAGMDSNQTEFKALEKSMNITDPSGFFELFKDTRGDITHAYLSGFYHTNTPTDGQSDYYFRVPTSAKDIATFVVVYDRLQQKIVSINRQ
;
A
#
# COMPACT_ATOMS: atom_id res chain seq x y z
N MET A 1 62.38 5.07 26.01
CA MET A 1 62.70 3.89 26.84
C MET A 1 63.52 2.93 25.99
N ASP A 2 64.83 2.83 26.25
CA ASP A 2 65.79 2.18 25.35
C ASP A 2 65.50 0.69 25.10
N THR A 3 65.73 0.28 23.85
CA THR A 3 65.45 -1.03 23.25
C THR A 3 65.96 -2.22 24.07
N LYS A 4 67.03 -2.02 24.86
CA LYS A 4 67.58 -3.04 25.78
C LYS A 4 66.61 -3.45 26.90
N LYS A 5 65.80 -2.53 27.43
CA LYS A 5 64.81 -2.87 28.48
C LYS A 5 63.64 -3.69 27.94
N LYS A 6 63.25 -3.48 26.67
CA LYS A 6 62.18 -4.27 26.02
C LYS A 6 62.61 -5.71 25.75
N TRP A 7 63.86 -5.92 25.37
CA TRP A 7 64.42 -7.25 25.15
C TRP A 7 64.52 -8.05 26.46
N LEU A 8 64.92 -7.41 27.56
CA LEU A 8 65.04 -8.07 28.86
C LEU A 8 63.67 -8.51 29.43
N ILE A 9 62.61 -7.73 29.19
CA ILE A 9 61.23 -8.10 29.55
C ILE A 9 60.73 -9.24 28.68
N PHE A 10 61.04 -9.23 27.38
CA PHE A 10 60.65 -10.29 26.45
C PHE A 10 61.26 -11.64 26.84
N TRP A 11 62.57 -11.69 27.11
CA TRP A 11 63.23 -12.93 27.57
C TRP A 11 62.82 -13.36 28.98
N GLY A 12 62.51 -12.41 29.86
CA GLY A 12 61.98 -12.73 31.19
C GLY A 12 60.62 -13.43 31.13
N ILE A 13 59.71 -12.97 30.25
CA ILE A 13 58.40 -13.60 30.04
C ILE A 13 58.55 -14.96 29.32
N LEU A 14 59.46 -15.05 28.34
CA LEU A 14 59.70 -16.31 27.63
C LEU A 14 60.31 -17.39 28.54
N ALA A 15 61.25 -17.01 29.42
CA ALA A 15 61.84 -17.93 30.40
C ALA A 15 60.81 -18.39 31.45
N ALA A 16 59.92 -17.50 31.90
CA ALA A 16 58.84 -17.86 32.82
C ALA A 16 57.83 -18.83 32.18
N LEU A 17 57.49 -18.63 30.90
CA LEU A 17 56.64 -19.55 30.13
C LEU A 17 57.29 -20.92 29.92
N PHE A 18 58.61 -20.97 29.68
CA PHE A 18 59.34 -22.23 29.48
C PHE A 18 59.50 -23.05 30.78
N VAL A 19 59.76 -22.38 31.91
CA VAL A 19 59.85 -23.03 33.23
C VAL A 19 58.46 -23.48 33.72
N GLY A 20 57.42 -22.68 33.45
CA GLY A 20 56.04 -23.03 33.79
C GLY A 20 55.51 -24.23 33.00
N SER A 21 55.91 -24.38 31.73
CA SER A 21 55.49 -25.53 30.90
C SER A 21 56.22 -26.82 31.26
N PHE A 22 57.49 -26.77 31.69
CA PHE A 22 58.20 -27.97 32.16
C PHE A 22 57.67 -28.52 33.50
N GLY A 23 57.20 -27.66 34.40
CA GLY A 23 56.58 -28.08 35.66
C GLY A 23 55.22 -28.79 35.49
N ILE A 24 54.49 -28.47 34.41
CA ILE A 24 53.17 -29.06 34.12
C ILE A 24 53.33 -30.44 33.45
N VAL A 25 54.35 -30.63 32.61
CA VAL A 25 54.58 -31.92 31.90
C VAL A 25 55.04 -33.04 32.85
N LEU A 26 55.74 -32.72 33.95
CA LEU A 26 56.20 -33.73 34.93
C LEU A 26 55.17 -34.13 35.99
N SER A 27 54.07 -33.37 36.16
CA SER A 27 53.06 -33.63 37.19
C SER A 27 51.80 -34.36 36.68
N GLY A 28 51.75 -34.68 35.37
CA GLY A 28 50.71 -35.55 34.79
C GLY A 28 49.27 -35.03 34.87
N ASN A 29 49.07 -33.77 35.29
CA ASN A 29 47.75 -33.19 35.49
C ASN A 29 47.59 -32.00 34.53
N PHE A 30 46.98 -32.23 33.38
CA PHE A 30 46.68 -31.18 32.41
C PHE A 30 45.43 -30.40 32.85
N PRO A 31 45.52 -29.13 33.29
CA PRO A 31 44.35 -28.27 33.30
C PRO A 31 43.95 -27.99 31.85
N GLN A 32 42.66 -28.15 31.53
CA GLN A 32 42.09 -27.73 30.25
C GLN A 32 42.26 -26.21 30.10
N PHE A 33 43.31 -25.79 29.42
CA PHE A 33 43.46 -24.41 28.97
C PHE A 33 42.52 -24.20 27.76
N THR A 34 41.28 -23.82 28.05
CA THR A 34 40.42 -23.16 27.06
C THR A 34 41.02 -21.79 26.76
N ILE A 35 41.74 -21.69 25.64
CA ILE A 35 42.17 -20.41 25.09
C ILE A 35 40.89 -19.67 24.66
N PRO A 36 40.59 -18.46 25.19
CA PRO A 36 39.46 -17.69 24.73
C PRO A 36 39.81 -17.14 23.35
N PHE A 37 39.25 -17.74 22.29
CA PHE A 37 39.38 -17.22 20.92
C PHE A 37 38.65 -15.87 20.71
N SER A 38 38.22 -15.17 21.76
CA SER A 38 37.58 -13.86 21.67
C SER A 38 38.55 -12.71 21.37
N VAL A 39 39.86 -12.96 21.27
CA VAL A 39 40.86 -11.91 20.93
C VAL A 39 41.25 -11.92 19.44
N PHE A 40 40.73 -12.89 18.66
CA PHE A 40 40.85 -12.90 17.19
C PHE A 40 39.51 -12.74 16.46
N ALA A 41 38.42 -12.52 17.19
CA ALA A 41 37.23 -11.94 16.59
C ALA A 41 37.60 -10.52 16.19
N SER A 42 37.65 -10.27 14.88
CA SER A 42 37.69 -8.93 14.31
C SER A 42 36.75 -8.01 15.08
N ASP A 43 37.13 -6.75 15.26
CA ASP A 43 36.21 -5.64 15.51
C ASP A 43 35.27 -5.46 14.30
N ASP A 44 34.61 -6.52 13.86
CA ASP A 44 33.40 -6.43 13.08
C ASP A 44 32.38 -5.88 14.07
N LYS A 45 32.30 -4.55 14.12
CA LYS A 45 31.11 -3.86 14.59
C LYS A 45 29.96 -4.60 13.93
N GLU A 46 29.23 -5.40 14.68
CA GLU A 46 27.93 -5.89 14.27
C GLU A 46 27.13 -4.62 13.99
N THR A 47 27.12 -4.18 12.74
CA THR A 47 26.17 -3.20 12.25
C THR A 47 24.84 -3.82 12.56
N LYS A 48 24.20 -3.36 13.65
CA LYS A 48 22.83 -3.72 14.01
C LYS A 48 22.04 -3.65 12.70
N LYS A 49 21.53 -4.80 12.27
CA LYS A 49 20.67 -4.86 11.09
C LYS A 49 19.57 -3.84 11.32
N GLU A 50 19.42 -2.90 10.40
CA GLU A 50 18.35 -1.93 10.45
C GLU A 50 17.02 -2.69 10.40
N GLU A 51 16.33 -2.76 11.54
CA GLU A 51 15.03 -3.39 11.65
C GLU A 51 13.99 -2.50 10.97
N LEU A 52 13.29 -3.06 9.99
CA LEU A 52 12.22 -2.35 9.29
C LEU A 52 11.01 -2.18 10.23
N PRO A 53 10.37 -1.00 10.24
CA PRO A 53 9.19 -0.78 11.06
C PRO A 53 8.02 -1.65 10.57
N LYS A 54 7.24 -2.20 11.51
CA LYS A 54 5.96 -2.83 11.18
C LYS A 54 4.93 -1.74 10.91
N LEU A 55 4.20 -1.86 9.81
CA LEU A 55 3.14 -0.94 9.43
C LEU A 55 1.77 -1.50 9.79
N ASN A 56 0.78 -0.62 9.95
CA ASN A 56 -0.61 -1.04 10.14
C ASN A 56 -1.16 -1.68 8.85
N VAL A 57 -1.94 -2.74 9.03
CA VAL A 57 -2.53 -3.53 7.95
C VAL A 57 -4.04 -3.37 7.99
N LEU A 58 -4.64 -3.14 6.83
CA LEU A 58 -6.09 -3.25 6.67
C LEU A 58 -6.46 -4.75 6.62
N ALA A 59 -7.31 -5.19 7.54
CA ALA A 59 -7.76 -6.57 7.58
C ALA A 59 -8.92 -6.80 6.60
N LEU A 60 -8.63 -7.32 5.40
CA LEU A 60 -9.67 -7.62 4.40
C LEU A 60 -10.74 -8.58 4.92
N LYS A 61 -10.34 -9.57 5.73
CA LYS A 61 -11.27 -10.49 6.39
C LYS A 61 -12.36 -9.82 7.24
N ASP A 62 -12.11 -8.59 7.72
CA ASP A 62 -13.05 -7.85 8.57
C ASP A 62 -13.95 -6.94 7.72
N VAL A 63 -13.71 -6.87 6.40
CA VAL A 63 -14.49 -6.09 5.44
C VAL A 63 -15.41 -7.01 4.66
N ASN A 64 -16.72 -6.74 4.74
CA ASN A 64 -17.71 -7.36 3.87
C ASN A 64 -17.99 -6.43 2.70
N ASP A 65 -17.52 -6.80 1.51
CA ASP A 65 -17.62 -5.96 0.30
C ASP A 65 -19.07 -5.72 -0.14
N GLN A 66 -19.98 -6.69 0.10
CA GLN A 66 -21.41 -6.53 -0.20
C GLN A 66 -22.07 -5.53 0.74
N THR A 67 -21.81 -5.64 2.05
CA THR A 67 -22.32 -4.66 3.02
C THR A 67 -21.77 -3.27 2.71
N LEU A 68 -20.48 -3.17 2.40
CA LEU A 68 -19.85 -1.90 2.04
C LEU A 68 -20.50 -1.29 0.79
N LEU A 69 -20.72 -2.10 -0.26
CA LEU A 69 -21.43 -1.69 -1.46
C LEU A 69 -22.84 -1.18 -1.17
N GLU A 70 -23.61 -1.91 -0.35
CA GLU A 70 -24.96 -1.52 0.04
C GLU A 70 -24.98 -0.16 0.77
N GLU A 71 -24.02 0.07 1.66
CA GLU A 71 -23.86 1.35 2.34
C GLU A 71 -23.50 2.48 1.36
N GLN A 72 -22.58 2.23 0.42
CA GLN A 72 -22.22 3.22 -0.60
C GLN A 72 -23.39 3.55 -1.51
N THR A 73 -24.15 2.53 -1.92
CA THR A 73 -25.34 2.69 -2.77
C THR A 73 -26.41 3.50 -2.05
N LYS A 74 -26.66 3.25 -0.76
CA LYS A 74 -27.59 4.06 0.05
C LYS A 74 -27.19 5.54 0.12
N LYS A 75 -25.89 5.84 0.20
CA LYS A 75 -25.38 7.22 0.17
C LYS A 75 -25.63 7.87 -1.21
N ILE A 76 -25.44 7.13 -2.29
CA ILE A 76 -25.78 7.59 -3.65
C ILE A 76 -27.27 7.88 -3.79
N ASP A 77 -28.13 6.97 -3.33
CA ASP A 77 -29.59 7.16 -3.40
C ASP A 77 -30.04 8.38 -2.59
N ALA A 78 -29.41 8.62 -1.43
CA ALA A 78 -29.65 9.80 -0.62
C ALA A 78 -29.23 11.10 -1.33
N LEU A 79 -28.07 11.11 -2.00
CA LEU A 79 -27.64 12.25 -2.84
C LEU A 79 -28.59 12.48 -4.01
N ASN A 80 -28.95 11.42 -4.75
CA ASN A 80 -29.90 11.50 -5.86
C ASN A 80 -31.24 12.09 -5.42
N THR A 81 -31.74 11.66 -4.26
CA THR A 81 -32.99 12.17 -3.69
C THR A 81 -32.85 13.64 -3.27
N ALA A 82 -31.73 14.02 -2.65
CA ALA A 82 -31.49 15.41 -2.24
C ALA A 82 -31.39 16.33 -3.45
N PHE A 83 -30.61 15.97 -4.47
CA PHE A 83 -30.38 16.78 -5.66
C PHE A 83 -31.55 16.79 -6.65
N ALA A 84 -32.54 15.91 -6.49
CA ALA A 84 -33.81 16.06 -7.19
C ALA A 84 -34.62 17.29 -6.71
N ASP A 85 -34.31 17.85 -5.53
CA ASP A 85 -34.86 19.13 -5.07
C ASP A 85 -34.04 20.29 -5.63
N ASN A 86 -34.68 21.14 -6.44
CA ASN A 86 -34.06 22.34 -7.01
C ASN A 86 -33.45 23.27 -5.94
N ASN A 87 -33.98 23.25 -4.71
CA ASN A 87 -33.46 24.07 -3.62
C ASN A 87 -32.02 23.68 -3.24
N SER A 88 -31.61 22.43 -3.45
CA SER A 88 -30.24 21.98 -3.17
C SER A 88 -29.19 22.68 -4.03
N PHE A 89 -29.56 23.28 -5.15
CA PHE A 89 -28.66 24.05 -6.01
C PHE A 89 -28.90 25.56 -5.97
N SER A 90 -29.79 26.04 -5.10
CA SER A 90 -30.06 27.47 -4.92
C SER A 90 -28.83 28.28 -4.49
N SER A 91 -27.88 27.63 -3.82
CA SER A 91 -26.60 28.21 -3.41
C SER A 91 -25.57 27.12 -3.14
N SER A 92 -24.28 27.50 -3.09
CA SER A 92 -23.22 26.59 -2.67
C SER A 92 -23.42 26.05 -1.25
N GLN A 93 -24.07 26.83 -0.37
CA GLN A 93 -24.36 26.40 1.00
C GLN A 93 -25.44 25.33 1.03
N ALA A 94 -26.53 25.51 0.28
CA ALA A 94 -27.60 24.51 0.19
C ALA A 94 -27.08 23.17 -0.35
N MET A 95 -26.17 23.23 -1.33
CA MET A 95 -25.49 22.05 -1.86
C MET A 95 -24.57 21.41 -0.81
N SER A 96 -23.81 22.22 -0.08
CA SER A 96 -22.97 21.77 1.03
C SER A 96 -23.79 21.03 2.08
N ASP A 97 -24.90 21.62 2.53
CA ASP A 97 -25.79 21.04 3.53
C ASP A 97 -26.34 19.67 3.08
N ALA A 98 -26.68 19.54 1.79
CA ALA A 98 -27.13 18.27 1.20
C ALA A 98 -26.03 17.20 1.21
N ILE A 99 -24.79 17.55 0.86
CA ILE A 99 -23.64 16.63 0.90
C ILE A 99 -23.29 16.25 2.34
N GLU A 100 -23.23 17.22 3.25
CA GLU A 100 -22.85 17.01 4.65
C GLU A 100 -23.87 16.15 5.40
N LYS A 101 -25.14 16.18 5.00
CA LYS A 101 -26.15 15.26 5.53
C LYS A 101 -25.84 13.79 5.23
N VAL A 102 -25.12 13.50 4.15
CA VAL A 102 -24.77 12.14 3.70
C VAL A 102 -23.39 11.70 4.22
N TYR A 103 -22.42 12.61 4.22
CA TYR A 103 -21.00 12.30 4.49
C TYR A 103 -20.45 12.92 5.79
N GLY A 104 -21.24 13.72 6.49
CA GLY A 104 -20.78 14.52 7.62
C GLY A 104 -20.16 15.85 7.18
N PRO A 105 -19.83 16.73 8.14
CA PRO A 105 -19.25 18.05 7.87
C PRO A 105 -18.00 17.96 7.00
N ALA A 106 -17.83 18.89 6.07
CA ALA A 106 -16.66 18.95 5.23
C ALA A 106 -15.46 19.54 5.99
N LYS A 107 -14.31 18.86 5.93
CA LYS A 107 -13.06 19.35 6.50
C LYS A 107 -12.58 20.65 5.84
N ASP A 108 -12.80 20.76 4.53
CA ASP A 108 -12.54 21.97 3.75
C ASP A 108 -13.73 22.31 2.84
N GLY A 109 -14.54 23.27 3.27
CA GLY A 109 -15.71 23.75 2.52
C GLY A 109 -15.37 24.41 1.17
N LYS A 110 -14.11 24.78 0.92
CA LYS A 110 -13.71 25.36 -0.38
C LYS A 110 -13.90 24.37 -1.53
N ASN A 111 -13.68 23.08 -1.27
CA ASN A 111 -13.80 22.04 -2.29
C ASN A 111 -15.25 21.92 -2.79
N ILE A 112 -16.23 22.03 -1.89
CA ILE A 112 -17.65 22.03 -2.25
C ILE A 112 -18.01 23.29 -3.04
N PHE A 113 -17.48 24.44 -2.63
CA PHE A 113 -17.68 25.70 -3.37
C PHE A 113 -17.10 25.64 -4.79
N ASP A 114 -15.91 25.06 -4.96
CA ASP A 114 -15.28 24.89 -6.27
C ASP A 114 -16.08 23.92 -7.16
N LEU A 115 -16.57 22.82 -6.60
CA LEU A 115 -17.50 21.92 -7.30
C LEU A 115 -18.78 22.67 -7.71
N TYR A 116 -19.40 23.42 -6.80
CA TYR A 116 -20.60 24.21 -7.10
C TYR A 116 -20.35 25.19 -8.26
N ARG A 117 -19.22 25.90 -8.24
CA ARG A 117 -18.84 26.82 -9.33
C ARG A 117 -18.70 26.12 -10.68
N LYS A 118 -18.19 24.88 -10.70
CA LYS A 118 -18.07 24.09 -11.94
C LYS A 118 -19.43 23.73 -12.53
N ILE A 119 -20.37 23.31 -11.68
CA ILE A 119 -21.70 22.87 -12.13
C ILE A 119 -22.72 24.00 -12.24
N TYR A 120 -22.43 25.19 -11.70
CA TYR A 120 -23.33 26.35 -11.68
C TYR A 120 -23.95 26.69 -13.04
N PRO A 121 -23.21 26.68 -14.17
CA PRO A 121 -23.81 26.95 -15.49
C PRO A 121 -24.96 25.99 -15.84
N MET A 122 -24.91 24.75 -15.35
CA MET A 122 -25.92 23.71 -15.59
C MET A 122 -27.08 23.77 -14.59
N VAL A 123 -26.85 24.25 -13.37
CA VAL A 123 -27.90 24.31 -12.32
C VAL A 123 -28.51 25.70 -12.13
N SER A 124 -28.10 26.68 -12.94
CA SER A 124 -28.54 28.09 -12.83
C SER A 124 -29.85 28.43 -13.56
N SER A 125 -30.44 27.48 -14.29
CA SER A 125 -31.65 27.69 -15.10
C SER A 125 -32.83 26.87 -14.58
N GLU A 126 -34.05 27.41 -14.67
CA GLU A 126 -35.28 26.70 -14.30
C GLU A 126 -35.59 25.49 -15.22
N GLU A 127 -35.01 25.45 -16.42
CA GLU A 127 -35.21 24.39 -17.43
C GLU A 127 -34.03 23.39 -17.52
N SER A 128 -33.00 23.54 -16.68
CA SER A 128 -31.79 22.72 -16.69
C SER A 128 -31.75 21.78 -15.47
N GLY A 129 -31.58 20.48 -15.73
CA GLY A 129 -31.84 19.44 -14.73
C GLY A 129 -30.59 18.70 -14.27
N PHE A 130 -30.47 18.54 -12.96
CA PHE A 130 -29.77 17.41 -12.37
C PHE A 130 -30.27 16.10 -13.02
N VAL A 131 -29.35 15.23 -13.44
CA VAL A 131 -29.70 13.96 -14.08
C VAL A 131 -29.54 12.81 -13.09
N SER A 132 -28.33 12.62 -12.57
CA SER A 132 -28.01 11.52 -11.68
C SER A 132 -26.64 11.66 -11.04
N VAL A 133 -26.48 11.05 -9.87
CA VAL A 133 -25.21 10.63 -9.28
C VAL A 133 -25.11 9.11 -9.40
N ASN A 134 -24.01 8.62 -9.96
CA ASN A 134 -23.76 7.19 -10.11
C ASN A 134 -22.45 6.78 -9.41
N LEU A 135 -22.43 5.59 -8.80
CA LEU A 135 -21.22 4.99 -8.23
C LEU A 135 -20.36 4.37 -9.33
N VAL A 136 -19.07 4.71 -9.39
CA VAL A 136 -18.13 4.14 -10.38
C VAL A 136 -16.99 3.37 -9.71
N GLY A 137 -16.70 3.68 -8.46
CA GLY A 137 -15.75 2.91 -7.67
C GLY A 137 -15.86 3.21 -6.19
N PHE A 138 -15.47 2.24 -5.38
CA PHE A 138 -15.47 2.39 -3.92
C PHE A 138 -14.40 1.52 -3.28
N GLY A 139 -14.03 1.85 -2.05
CA GLY A 139 -13.15 1.00 -1.25
C GLY A 139 -12.72 1.69 0.02
N GLN A 140 -11.70 1.15 0.67
CA GLN A 140 -11.16 1.69 1.92
C GLN A 140 -9.65 1.84 1.83
N ARG A 141 -9.11 2.89 2.48
CA ARG A 141 -7.68 3.13 2.55
C ARG A 141 -7.29 3.67 3.91
N LEU A 142 -6.15 3.23 4.41
CA LEU A 142 -5.47 3.79 5.57
C LEU A 142 -4.78 5.09 5.17
N VAL A 143 -5.22 6.19 5.76
CA VAL A 143 -4.61 7.52 5.63
C VAL A 143 -4.23 7.96 7.04
N ASP A 144 -2.94 8.21 7.27
CA ASP A 144 -2.40 8.46 8.61
C ASP A 144 -2.88 7.43 9.65
N ASP A 145 -2.91 6.16 9.21
CA ASP A 145 -3.35 4.99 9.98
C ASP A 145 -4.83 5.02 10.45
N GLN A 146 -5.65 5.88 9.85
CA GLN A 146 -7.09 5.85 9.99
C GLN A 146 -7.76 5.27 8.75
N THR A 147 -8.72 4.37 8.94
CA THR A 147 -9.53 3.84 7.85
C THR A 147 -10.43 4.93 7.31
N MET A 148 -10.27 5.23 6.04
CA MET A 148 -11.11 6.16 5.29
C MET A 148 -11.80 5.41 4.18
N THR A 149 -13.10 5.64 4.02
CA THR A 149 -13.85 5.16 2.86
C THR A 149 -13.56 6.10 1.69
N THR A 150 -13.33 5.51 0.53
CA THR A 150 -13.11 6.22 -0.73
C THR A 150 -14.25 5.89 -1.68
N GLN A 151 -14.74 6.90 -2.38
CA GLN A 151 -15.83 6.76 -3.33
C GLN A 151 -15.52 7.60 -4.56
N ARG A 152 -15.70 7.02 -5.74
CA ARG A 152 -15.70 7.74 -7.02
C ARG A 152 -17.08 7.68 -7.61
N GLN A 153 -17.55 8.84 -7.99
CA GLN A 153 -18.88 9.06 -8.50
C GLN A 153 -18.81 9.77 -9.83
N VAL A 154 -19.81 9.59 -10.66
CA VAL A 154 -20.05 10.47 -11.80
C VAL A 154 -21.36 11.20 -11.61
N TRP A 155 -21.28 12.52 -11.69
CA TRP A 155 -22.38 13.44 -11.51
C TRP A 155 -22.75 14.01 -12.87
N SER A 156 -23.98 13.78 -13.29
CA SER A 156 -24.47 14.13 -14.61
C SER A 156 -25.47 15.27 -14.52
N PHE A 157 -25.28 16.26 -15.38
CA PHE A 157 -26.15 17.44 -15.49
C PHE A 157 -26.47 17.72 -16.95
N THR A 158 -27.54 18.47 -17.18
CA THR A 158 -27.87 19.02 -18.50
C THR A 158 -27.80 20.54 -18.43
N ASP A 159 -27.21 21.17 -19.46
CA ASP A 159 -27.25 22.63 -19.59
C ASP A 159 -28.56 23.10 -20.24
N THR A 160 -28.71 24.43 -20.41
CA THR A 160 -29.87 25.05 -21.08
C THR A 160 -30.04 24.67 -22.55
N SER A 161 -28.99 24.13 -23.18
CA SER A 161 -29.07 23.63 -24.57
C SER A 161 -29.50 22.16 -24.63
N GLY A 162 -29.67 21.51 -23.49
CA GLY A 162 -29.94 20.07 -23.40
C GLY A 162 -28.68 19.20 -23.54
N SER A 163 -27.49 19.79 -23.55
CA SER A 163 -26.23 19.05 -23.64
C SER A 163 -25.87 18.47 -22.27
N ARG A 164 -25.42 17.20 -22.26
CA ARG A 164 -25.02 16.50 -21.05
C ARG A 164 -23.58 16.82 -20.67
N HIS A 165 -23.36 17.06 -19.38
CA HIS A 165 -22.06 17.28 -18.77
C HIS A 165 -21.87 16.32 -17.61
N ASP A 166 -20.78 15.55 -17.65
CA ASP A 166 -20.43 14.56 -16.64
C ASP A 166 -19.19 15.01 -15.86
N TYR A 167 -19.24 14.92 -14.54
CA TYR A 167 -18.13 15.25 -13.65
C TYR A 167 -17.72 14.04 -12.85
N THR A 168 -16.42 13.74 -12.83
CA THR A 168 -15.87 12.70 -11.95
C THR A 168 -15.60 13.33 -10.59
N VAL A 169 -16.33 12.86 -9.57
CA VAL A 169 -16.19 13.34 -8.19
C VAL A 169 -15.54 12.23 -7.36
N ASN A 170 -14.38 12.52 -6.75
CA ASN A 170 -13.74 11.63 -5.79
C ASN A 170 -13.98 12.14 -4.38
N LEU A 171 -14.39 11.25 -3.49
CA LEU A 171 -14.70 11.53 -2.09
C LEU A 171 -13.84 10.64 -1.20
N ARG A 172 -13.38 11.21 -0.09
CA ARG A 172 -12.78 10.46 1.02
C ARG A 172 -13.41 10.93 2.33
N PHE A 173 -13.93 9.99 3.10
CA PHE A 173 -14.67 10.30 4.32
C PHE A 173 -14.56 9.17 5.34
N ASN A 174 -14.97 9.47 6.56
CA ASN A 174 -15.16 8.51 7.64
C ASN A 174 -16.52 8.76 8.34
N ASP A 175 -16.76 8.13 9.49
CA ASP A 175 -18.02 8.27 10.21
C ASP A 175 -18.27 9.66 10.81
N LYS A 176 -17.26 10.55 10.80
CA LYS A 176 -17.30 11.86 11.45
C LYS A 176 -17.31 13.01 10.46
N GLU A 177 -16.56 12.92 9.37
CA GLU A 177 -16.37 14.04 8.45
C GLU A 177 -16.08 13.57 7.00
N LEU A 178 -16.36 14.48 6.06
CA LEU A 178 -15.89 14.43 4.69
C LEU A 178 -14.49 15.07 4.62
N ASN A 179 -13.45 14.24 4.52
CA ASN A 179 -12.06 14.69 4.53
C ASN A 179 -11.61 15.31 3.20
N GLU A 180 -12.07 14.75 2.07
CA GLU A 180 -11.64 15.18 0.74
C GLU A 180 -12.81 15.09 -0.24
N LEU A 181 -12.95 16.12 -1.07
CA LEU A 181 -13.83 16.12 -2.23
C LEU A 181 -13.06 16.78 -3.37
N THR A 182 -12.92 16.08 -4.49
CA THR A 182 -12.34 16.64 -5.71
C THR A 182 -13.27 16.36 -6.88
N ALA A 183 -13.30 17.29 -7.83
CA ALA A 183 -14.15 17.19 -9.01
C ALA A 183 -13.33 17.53 -10.25
N GLU A 184 -13.42 16.69 -11.27
CA GLU A 184 -12.74 16.85 -12.55
C GLU A 184 -13.75 16.64 -13.68
N ASP A 185 -13.48 17.22 -14.85
CA ASP A 185 -14.31 16.99 -16.03
C ASP A 185 -14.24 15.49 -16.37
N GLY A 186 -15.40 14.85 -16.38
CA GLY A 186 -15.52 13.43 -16.67
C GLY A 186 -15.62 13.17 -18.16
N SER A 187 -15.20 11.97 -18.57
CA SER A 187 -15.64 11.38 -19.84
C SER A 187 -16.94 10.59 -19.63
N ASP A 188 -17.63 10.25 -20.71
CA ASP A 188 -18.81 9.39 -20.69
C ASP A 188 -18.66 8.20 -19.71
N VAL A 189 -19.69 7.98 -18.88
CA VAL A 189 -19.76 6.87 -17.94
C VAL A 189 -19.69 5.54 -18.69
N LYS A 190 -18.60 4.79 -18.53
CA LYS A 190 -18.43 3.49 -19.22
C LYS A 190 -18.91 2.31 -18.40
N SER A 191 -18.80 2.33 -17.07
CA SER A 191 -19.24 1.23 -16.20
C SER A 191 -19.61 1.72 -14.80
N ILE A 192 -20.90 1.62 -14.46
CA ILE A 192 -21.44 1.93 -13.12
C ILE A 192 -21.34 0.68 -12.25
N ILE A 193 -21.09 0.86 -10.96
CA ILE A 193 -21.23 -0.21 -9.96
C ILE A 193 -22.65 -0.19 -9.42
N THR A 194 -23.29 -1.36 -9.42
CA THR A 194 -24.64 -1.53 -8.88
C THR A 194 -24.66 -2.57 -7.77
N LYS A 195 -25.71 -2.55 -6.94
CA LYS A 195 -25.92 -3.56 -5.89
C LYS A 195 -26.04 -4.99 -6.43
N ASP A 196 -26.37 -5.13 -7.72
CA ASP A 196 -26.56 -6.40 -8.40
C ASP A 196 -25.23 -6.98 -8.93
N ASP A 197 -24.11 -6.26 -8.75
CA ASP A 197 -22.77 -6.72 -9.12
C ASP A 197 -22.29 -7.81 -8.15
N THR A 198 -22.72 -9.04 -8.38
CA THR A 198 -22.44 -10.21 -7.51
C THR A 198 -20.96 -10.64 -7.47
N TYR A 199 -20.08 -9.99 -8.23
CA TYR A 199 -18.65 -10.33 -8.30
C TYR A 199 -17.81 -9.71 -7.19
N LEU A 200 -18.44 -8.95 -6.28
CA LEU A 200 -17.76 -8.19 -5.23
C LEU A 200 -17.32 -9.06 -4.05
N ASP A 201 -17.95 -10.21 -3.79
CA ASP A 201 -17.64 -11.10 -2.66
C ASP A 201 -16.39 -11.98 -2.88
N LYS A 202 -15.28 -11.37 -3.29
CA LYS A 202 -14.05 -12.09 -3.75
C LYS A 202 -12.77 -11.67 -3.05
N SER A 203 -12.84 -11.01 -1.90
CA SER A 203 -11.67 -10.68 -1.08
C SER A 203 -10.84 -11.93 -0.74
N ALA A 204 -11.49 -13.07 -0.47
CA ALA A 204 -10.84 -14.35 -0.22
C ALA A 204 -10.06 -14.90 -1.44
N ASP A 205 -10.54 -14.66 -2.66
CA ASP A 205 -9.86 -15.10 -3.89
C ASP A 205 -8.56 -14.30 -4.08
N PHE A 206 -8.59 -12.99 -3.79
CA PHE A 206 -7.39 -12.17 -3.80
C PHE A 206 -6.39 -12.61 -2.72
N GLU A 207 -6.83 -12.81 -1.48
CA GLU A 207 -5.95 -13.27 -0.39
C GLU A 207 -5.24 -14.59 -0.76
N THR A 208 -5.96 -15.50 -1.42
CA THR A 208 -5.39 -16.77 -1.92
C THR A 208 -4.32 -16.52 -2.99
N ALA A 209 -4.62 -15.68 -3.98
CA ALA A 209 -3.67 -15.33 -5.04
C ALA A 209 -2.43 -14.62 -4.49
N TRP A 210 -2.61 -13.70 -3.54
CA TRP A 210 -1.53 -12.98 -2.88
C TRP A 210 -0.66 -13.89 -2.01
N THR A 211 -1.28 -14.81 -1.25
CA THR A 211 -0.56 -15.80 -0.44
C THR A 211 0.30 -16.71 -1.31
N GLU A 212 -0.20 -17.14 -2.47
CA GLU A 212 0.58 -17.94 -3.41
C GLU A 212 1.74 -17.15 -4.03
N LEU A 213 1.55 -15.86 -4.30
CA LEU A 213 2.61 -14.96 -4.75
C LEU A 213 3.69 -14.82 -3.67
N ILE A 214 3.33 -14.62 -2.40
CA ILE A 214 4.29 -14.58 -1.29
C ILE A 214 5.07 -15.90 -1.21
N ARG A 215 4.36 -17.03 -1.24
CA ARG A 215 4.96 -18.37 -1.08
C ARG A 215 6.00 -18.66 -2.16
N ARG A 216 5.76 -18.24 -3.40
CA ARG A 216 6.68 -18.48 -4.52
C ARG A 216 7.71 -17.36 -4.68
N GLY A 217 7.33 -16.12 -4.41
CA GLY A 217 8.09 -14.92 -4.73
C GLY A 217 9.07 -14.48 -3.64
N THR A 218 8.90 -14.95 -2.41
CA THR A 218 9.85 -14.70 -1.32
C THR A 218 11.10 -15.56 -1.48
N ASP A 219 12.23 -14.91 -1.74
CA ASP A 219 13.57 -15.52 -1.74
C ASP A 219 14.64 -14.54 -1.23
N THR A 220 14.85 -14.57 0.08
CA THR A 220 15.85 -13.71 0.74
C THR A 220 17.29 -14.11 0.43
N GLN A 221 17.54 -15.35 -0.02
CA GLN A 221 18.89 -15.78 -0.40
C GLN A 221 19.25 -15.22 -1.78
N LEU A 222 18.34 -15.33 -2.74
CA LEU A 222 18.48 -14.70 -4.05
C LEU A 222 18.68 -13.20 -3.91
N TYR A 223 17.88 -12.51 -3.07
CA TYR A 223 18.06 -11.09 -2.81
C TYR A 223 19.51 -10.76 -2.38
N ARG A 224 20.07 -11.49 -1.41
CA ARG A 224 21.46 -11.25 -0.95
C ARG A 224 22.50 -11.51 -2.02
N GLN A 225 22.26 -12.46 -2.92
CA GLN A 225 23.15 -12.74 -4.05
C GLN A 225 23.09 -11.59 -5.06
N MET A 226 21.88 -11.14 -5.40
CA MET A 226 21.65 -10.02 -6.29
C MET A 226 22.22 -8.72 -5.72
N GLU A 227 22.08 -8.48 -4.41
CA GLU A 227 22.60 -7.30 -3.71
C GLU A 227 24.12 -7.19 -3.87
N LYS A 228 24.84 -8.31 -3.71
CA LYS A 228 26.30 -8.38 -3.96
C LYS A 228 26.67 -8.15 -5.42
N ALA A 229 25.78 -8.53 -6.34
CA ALA A 229 25.96 -8.41 -7.78
C ALA A 229 25.41 -7.09 -8.36
N GLY A 230 24.99 -6.14 -7.51
CA GLY A 230 24.55 -4.80 -7.95
C GLY A 230 23.06 -4.67 -8.29
N MET A 231 22.21 -5.62 -7.87
CA MET A 231 20.74 -5.61 -8.07
C MET A 231 20.31 -5.43 -9.53
N ASP A 232 20.69 -6.39 -10.39
CA ASP A 232 20.28 -6.41 -11.80
C ASP A 232 19.07 -7.33 -12.02
N SER A 233 17.99 -6.76 -12.57
CA SER A 233 16.77 -7.51 -12.88
C SER A 233 16.92 -8.51 -14.02
N ASN A 234 18.01 -8.45 -14.78
CA ASN A 234 18.30 -9.38 -15.89
C ASN A 234 19.05 -10.65 -15.46
N GLN A 235 19.37 -10.80 -14.18
CA GLN A 235 20.00 -12.02 -13.66
C GLN A 235 19.11 -13.24 -13.92
N THR A 236 19.74 -14.35 -14.30
CA THR A 236 19.03 -15.56 -14.79
C THR A 236 18.12 -16.12 -13.71
N GLU A 237 18.60 -16.14 -12.47
CA GLU A 237 17.90 -16.64 -11.28
C GLU A 237 16.66 -15.80 -10.99
N PHE A 238 16.79 -14.47 -11.07
CA PHE A 238 15.64 -13.58 -10.90
C PHE A 238 14.64 -13.71 -12.04
N LYS A 239 15.08 -13.79 -13.30
CA LYS A 239 14.18 -14.02 -14.44
C LYS A 239 13.46 -15.36 -14.36
N ALA A 240 14.08 -16.39 -13.76
CA ALA A 240 13.41 -17.66 -13.47
C ALA A 240 12.33 -17.50 -12.40
N LEU A 241 12.62 -16.76 -11.32
CA LEU A 241 11.64 -16.42 -10.29
C LEU A 241 10.46 -15.63 -10.86
N GLU A 242 10.73 -14.54 -11.57
CA GLU A 242 9.75 -13.66 -12.22
C GLU A 242 8.78 -14.44 -13.13
N LYS A 243 9.32 -15.35 -13.97
CA LYS A 243 8.51 -16.20 -14.86
C LYS A 243 7.66 -17.25 -14.13
N SER A 244 8.02 -17.62 -12.91
CA SER A 244 7.26 -18.59 -12.11
C SER A 244 6.04 -17.99 -11.40
N MET A 245 5.96 -16.65 -11.37
CA MET A 245 4.85 -15.91 -10.78
C MET A 245 3.61 -15.99 -11.67
N ASN A 246 2.44 -16.18 -11.05
CA ASN A 246 1.16 -16.19 -11.76
C ASN A 246 0.61 -14.76 -11.95
N ILE A 247 1.41 -13.89 -12.58
CA ILE A 247 1.06 -12.48 -12.87
C ILE A 247 0.98 -12.32 -14.39
N THR A 248 0.04 -11.50 -14.90
CA THR A 248 -0.06 -11.26 -16.35
C THR A 248 1.08 -10.37 -16.86
N ASP A 249 1.34 -9.25 -16.18
CA ASP A 249 2.50 -8.37 -16.40
C ASP A 249 3.39 -8.34 -15.14
N PRO A 250 4.53 -9.05 -15.14
CA PRO A 250 5.41 -9.12 -13.98
C PRO A 250 6.38 -7.92 -13.87
N SER A 251 6.30 -6.91 -14.74
CA SER A 251 7.30 -5.83 -14.83
C SER A 251 7.61 -5.12 -13.50
N GLY A 252 6.62 -4.88 -12.64
CA GLY A 252 6.85 -4.29 -11.31
C GLY A 252 7.15 -5.28 -10.18
N PHE A 253 7.19 -6.59 -10.44
CA PHE A 253 7.54 -7.60 -9.43
C PHE A 253 8.99 -7.41 -8.93
N PHE A 254 9.90 -6.99 -9.80
CA PHE A 254 11.29 -6.72 -9.41
C PHE A 254 11.40 -5.61 -8.35
N GLU A 255 10.69 -4.49 -8.54
CA GLU A 255 10.71 -3.40 -7.58
C GLU A 255 10.10 -3.81 -6.24
N LEU A 256 9.02 -4.60 -6.27
CA LEU A 256 8.44 -5.18 -5.05
C LEU A 256 9.44 -6.10 -4.34
N PHE A 257 10.06 -7.04 -5.07
CA PHE A 257 11.06 -7.96 -4.52
C PHE A 257 12.26 -7.22 -3.90
N LYS A 258 12.73 -6.17 -4.57
CA LYS A 258 13.82 -5.31 -4.12
C LYS A 258 13.44 -4.54 -2.85
N ASP A 259 12.33 -3.82 -2.86
CA ASP A 259 11.91 -2.97 -1.73
C ASP A 259 11.55 -3.79 -0.49
N THR A 260 11.05 -5.02 -0.68
CA THR A 260 10.76 -5.96 0.40
C THR A 260 11.99 -6.75 0.89
N ARG A 261 13.17 -6.49 0.32
CA ARG A 261 14.44 -7.18 0.62
C ARG A 261 14.36 -8.70 0.40
N GLY A 262 13.62 -9.11 -0.63
CA GLY A 262 13.36 -10.50 -0.99
C GLY A 262 12.30 -11.21 -0.15
N ASP A 263 11.66 -10.52 0.82
CA ASP A 263 10.59 -11.09 1.65
C ASP A 263 9.28 -10.32 1.47
N ILE A 264 8.45 -10.80 0.55
CA ILE A 264 7.19 -10.15 0.15
C ILE A 264 6.20 -10.03 1.31
N THR A 265 6.37 -10.78 2.41
CA THR A 265 5.54 -10.61 3.61
C THR A 265 5.67 -9.23 4.25
N HIS A 266 6.71 -8.46 3.92
CA HIS A 266 6.88 -7.06 4.32
C HIS A 266 6.06 -6.06 3.49
N ALA A 267 5.22 -6.53 2.56
CA ALA A 267 4.20 -5.70 1.91
C ALA A 267 2.92 -5.70 2.72
N TYR A 268 2.62 -4.57 3.37
CA TYR A 268 1.48 -4.40 4.26
C TYR A 268 0.31 -3.79 3.51
N LEU A 269 -0.82 -4.52 3.44
CA LEU A 269 -2.01 -4.00 2.78
C LEU A 269 -2.51 -2.74 3.51
N SER A 270 -2.71 -1.67 2.74
CA SER A 270 -3.10 -0.35 3.23
C SER A 270 -4.43 0.12 2.67
N GLY A 271 -4.98 -0.55 1.65
CA GLY A 271 -6.28 -0.20 1.11
C GLY A 271 -6.64 -1.05 -0.08
N PHE A 272 -7.89 -0.93 -0.51
CA PHE A 272 -8.39 -1.51 -1.73
C PHE A 272 -9.38 -0.55 -2.39
N TYR A 273 -9.58 -0.73 -3.69
CA TYR A 273 -10.50 0.06 -4.48
C TYR A 273 -11.09 -0.79 -5.60
N HIS A 274 -12.41 -0.95 -5.59
CA HIS A 274 -13.16 -1.71 -6.57
C HIS A 274 -13.68 -0.80 -7.68
N THR A 275 -13.56 -1.26 -8.92
CA THR A 275 -14.10 -0.59 -10.10
C THR A 275 -14.56 -1.60 -11.17
N ASN A 276 -15.46 -1.17 -12.05
CA ASN A 276 -15.87 -1.92 -13.25
C ASN A 276 -15.16 -1.41 -14.52
N THR A 277 -14.10 -0.60 -14.38
CA THR A 277 -13.32 -0.04 -15.50
C THR A 277 -11.88 -0.58 -15.46
N PRO A 278 -11.26 -0.97 -16.60
CA PRO A 278 -11.78 -0.94 -17.97
C PRO A 278 -12.67 -2.13 -18.35
N THR A 279 -12.73 -3.16 -17.50
CA THR A 279 -13.63 -4.32 -17.63
C THR A 279 -14.34 -4.53 -16.30
N ASP A 280 -15.52 -5.18 -16.36
CA ASP A 280 -16.27 -5.55 -15.16
C ASP A 280 -15.36 -6.27 -14.16
N GLY A 281 -15.31 -5.82 -12.91
CA GLY A 281 -14.63 -6.58 -11.87
C GLY A 281 -13.12 -6.35 -11.65
N GLN A 282 -12.54 -5.18 -11.93
CA GLN A 282 -11.17 -4.89 -11.48
C GLN A 282 -11.12 -4.39 -10.02
N SER A 283 -10.09 -4.80 -9.27
CA SER A 283 -9.76 -4.27 -7.94
C SER A 283 -8.31 -3.82 -7.89
N ASP A 284 -8.07 -2.65 -7.32
CA ASP A 284 -6.74 -2.16 -7.02
C ASP A 284 -6.47 -2.33 -5.53
N TYR A 285 -5.44 -3.09 -5.16
CA TYR A 285 -5.00 -3.28 -3.78
C TYR A 285 -3.73 -2.49 -3.52
N TYR A 286 -3.73 -1.64 -2.50
CA TYR A 286 -2.64 -0.73 -2.17
C TYR A 286 -1.80 -1.32 -1.05
N PHE A 287 -0.50 -1.49 -1.28
CA PHE A 287 0.45 -2.00 -0.30
C PHE A 287 1.48 -0.93 0.09
N ARG A 288 1.84 -0.91 1.38
CA ARG A 288 2.94 -0.12 1.93
C ARG A 288 4.11 -1.05 2.24
N VAL A 289 5.30 -0.71 1.78
CA VAL A 289 6.54 -1.48 2.01
C VAL A 289 7.54 -0.57 2.72
N PRO A 290 7.97 -0.88 3.96
CA PRO A 290 8.98 -0.11 4.64
C PRO A 290 10.34 -0.38 3.99
N THR A 291 10.93 0.62 3.33
CA THR A 291 12.24 0.48 2.67
C THR A 291 13.40 0.85 3.60
N SER A 292 13.14 1.72 4.59
CA SER A 292 14.07 2.11 5.65
C SER A 292 13.31 2.35 6.97
N ALA A 293 14.01 2.78 8.03
CA ALA A 293 13.38 3.19 9.28
C ALA A 293 12.38 4.38 9.14
N LYS A 294 12.46 5.15 8.05
CA LYS A 294 11.65 6.37 7.84
C LYS A 294 10.92 6.42 6.50
N ASP A 295 11.34 5.61 5.54
CA ASP A 295 10.82 5.65 4.17
C ASP A 295 9.91 4.46 3.89
N ILE A 296 8.81 4.74 3.20
CA ILE A 296 7.79 3.76 2.84
C ILE A 296 7.53 3.89 1.33
N ALA A 297 7.71 2.81 0.60
CA ALA A 297 7.28 2.69 -0.79
C ALA A 297 5.82 2.25 -0.86
N THR A 298 5.09 2.73 -1.87
CA THR A 298 3.70 2.34 -2.12
C THR A 298 3.61 1.54 -3.41
N PHE A 299 2.85 0.46 -3.38
CA PHE A 299 2.59 -0.40 -4.52
C PHE A 299 1.09 -0.54 -4.74
N VAL A 300 0.68 -0.63 -6.00
CA VAL A 300 -0.67 -1.00 -6.41
C VAL A 300 -0.63 -2.34 -7.12
N VAL A 301 -1.39 -3.29 -6.59
CA VAL A 301 -1.60 -4.61 -7.16
C VAL A 301 -2.97 -4.60 -7.84
N VAL A 302 -2.96 -4.70 -9.16
CA VAL A 302 -4.19 -4.76 -9.96
C VAL A 302 -4.63 -6.21 -10.04
N TYR A 303 -5.87 -6.48 -9.63
CA TYR A 303 -6.46 -7.80 -9.60
C TYR A 303 -7.73 -7.84 -10.45
N ASP A 304 -7.77 -8.80 -11.37
CA ASP A 304 -8.97 -9.13 -12.15
C ASP A 304 -9.79 -10.15 -11.36
N ARG A 305 -10.95 -9.72 -10.84
CA ARG A 305 -11.85 -10.57 -10.05
C ARG A 305 -12.61 -11.59 -10.90
N LEU A 306 -12.76 -11.36 -12.21
CA LEU A 306 -13.40 -12.31 -13.10
C LEU A 306 -12.47 -13.48 -13.40
N GLN A 307 -11.20 -13.18 -13.71
CA GLN A 307 -10.18 -14.18 -13.98
C GLN A 307 -9.49 -14.71 -12.72
N GLN A 308 -9.76 -14.11 -11.57
CA GLN A 308 -9.16 -14.41 -10.27
C GLN A 308 -7.61 -14.35 -10.32
N LYS A 309 -7.06 -13.36 -11.03
CA LYS A 309 -5.63 -13.27 -11.30
C LYS A 309 -5.08 -11.87 -11.06
N ILE A 310 -3.84 -11.81 -10.55
CA ILE A 310 -3.07 -10.57 -10.49
C ILE A 310 -2.66 -10.18 -11.91
N VAL A 311 -3.11 -9.01 -12.34
CA VAL A 311 -2.81 -8.46 -13.66
C VAL A 311 -1.44 -7.83 -13.67
N SER A 312 -1.17 -6.91 -12.74
CA SER A 312 0.09 -6.17 -12.67
C SER A 312 0.39 -5.71 -11.26
N ILE A 313 1.66 -5.40 -11.00
CA ILE A 313 2.13 -4.75 -9.78
C ILE A 313 2.86 -3.48 -10.21
N ASN A 314 2.49 -2.34 -9.63
CA ASN A 314 3.04 -1.04 -10.01
C ASN A 314 3.52 -0.30 -8.76
N ARG A 315 4.74 0.24 -8.79
CA ARG A 315 5.23 1.17 -7.77
C ARG A 315 4.65 2.56 -8.04
N GLN A 316 4.13 3.23 -7.00
CA GLN A 316 3.62 4.62 -7.08
C GLN A 316 4.68 5.65 -6.74
#